data_AF-A0A8B6LMA9-F1
#
_entry.id   AF-A0A8B6LMA9-F1
#
_cell.length_a   1.000
_cell.length_b   1.000
_cell.length_c   1.000
_cell.angle_alpha   90.00
_cell.angle_beta   90.00
_cell.angle_gamma   90.00
#
_symmetry.space_group_name_H-M   'P 1'
#
loop_
_entity.id
_entity.type
_entity.pdbx_description
1 polymer ?
#
loop_
_entity_poly.entity_id
_entity_poly.type
_entity_poly.pdbx_seq_one_letter_code
_entity_poly.pdbx_strand_id
1 'polypeptide(L)' 'MNTKPTLHQRLRHAGWLAAAAIVLAGVFALYTRPAFMVTLIDQFWACF' A
#
# COMPACT_ATOMS: atom_id res chain seq x y z
N MET A 1 -10.42 -16.20 -33.85
CA MET A 1 -10.47 -16.67 -32.46
C MET A 1 -9.09 -16.48 -31.83
N ASN A 2 -8.74 -15.27 -31.36
CA ASN A 2 -7.39 -14.98 -30.84
C ASN A 2 -7.49 -14.70 -29.34
N THR A 3 -7.20 -15.72 -28.53
CA THR A 3 -7.32 -15.70 -27.07
C THR A 3 -5.98 -15.36 -26.43
N LYS A 4 -5.77 -14.10 -26.02
CA LYS A 4 -4.73 -13.75 -25.03
C LYS A 4 -5.23 -12.77 -23.95
N PRO A 5 -6.16 -13.18 -23.06
CA PRO A 5 -6.57 -12.35 -21.92
C PRO A 5 -5.71 -12.54 -20.65
N THR A 6 -4.77 -13.48 -20.63
CA THR A 6 -4.13 -13.93 -19.38
C THR A 6 -3.04 -13.01 -18.84
N LEU A 7 -2.36 -12.24 -19.69
CA LEU A 7 -1.26 -11.36 -19.27
C LEU A 7 -1.78 -10.18 -18.43
N HIS A 8 -2.85 -9.52 -18.89
CA HIS A 8 -3.46 -8.41 -18.16
C HIS A 8 -4.02 -8.83 -16.80
N GLN A 9 -4.60 -10.03 -16.73
CA GLN A 9 -5.10 -10.56 -15.47
C GLN A 9 -3.97 -10.87 -14.51
N ARG A 10 -2.85 -11.45 -14.98
CA ARG A 10 -1.65 -11.65 -14.16
C ARG A 10 -1.02 -10.34 -13.69
N LEU A 11 -0.94 -9.34 -14.55
CA LEU A 11 -0.44 -8.01 -14.19
C LEU A 11 -1.33 -7.33 -13.14
N ARG A 12 -2.66 -7.46 -13.25
CA ARG A 12 -3.59 -6.98 -12.23
C ARG A 12 -3.40 -7.68 -10.89
N HIS A 13 -3.26 -9.01 -10.88
CA HIS A 13 -3.00 -9.75 -9.63
C HIS A 13 -1.64 -9.40 -9.02
N ALA A 14 -0.60 -9.27 -9.84
CA ALA A 14 0.71 -8.83 -9.40
C ALA A 14 0.66 -7.39 -8.82
N GLY A 15 -0.11 -6.49 -9.46
CA GLY A 15 -0.35 -5.14 -8.96
C GLY A 15 -1.05 -5.13 -7.60
N TRP A 16 -2.09 -5.95 -7.42
CA TRP A 16 -2.77 -6.09 -6.12
C TRP A 16 -1.88 -6.67 -5.03
N LEU A 17 -1.07 -7.70 -5.36
CA LEU A 17 -0.10 -8.27 -4.42
C LEU A 17 0.99 -7.25 -4.03
N ALA A 18 1.50 -6.49 -5.00
CA ALA A 18 2.48 -5.44 -4.74
C ALA A 18 1.89 -4.33 -3.86
N ALA A 19 0.67 -3.89 -4.14
CA ALA A 19 -0.03 -2.89 -3.33
C ALA A 19 -0.22 -3.39 -1.88
N ALA A 20 -0.68 -4.63 -1.70
CA ALA A 20 -0.82 -5.23 -0.38
C ALA A 20 0.51 -5.31 0.38
N ALA A 21 1.58 -5.72 -0.32
CA ALA A 21 2.92 -5.77 0.27
C ALA A 21 3.44 -4.39 0.69
N ILE A 22 3.21 -3.36 -0.13
CA ILE A 22 3.59 -1.97 0.19
C ILE A 22 2.83 -1.47 1.42
N VAL A 23 1.52 -1.75 1.51
CA VAL A 23 0.71 -1.35 2.68
C VAL A 23 1.22 -2.05 3.95
N LEU A 24 1.46 -3.37 3.89
CA LEU A 24 2.01 -4.11 5.04
C LEU A 24 3.39 -3.59 5.44
N ALA A 25 4.26 -3.35 4.47
CA ALA A 25 5.59 -2.80 4.72
C ALA A 25 5.53 -1.39 5.32
N GLY A 26 4.59 -0.55 4.85
CA GLY A 26 4.33 0.77 5.40
C GLY A 26 3.85 0.71 6.86
N VAL A 27 2.90 -0.17 7.18
CA VAL A 27 2.42 -0.37 8.57
C VAL A 27 3.55 -0.88 9.46
N PHE A 28 4.36 -1.83 8.98
CA PHE A 28 5.48 -2.36 9.73
C PHE A 28 6.56 -1.28 9.97
N ALA A 29 6.89 -0.50 8.94
CA ALA A 29 7.83 0.64 9.06
C ALA A 29 7.30 1.71 10.02
N LEU A 30 5.99 1.98 10.00
CA LEU A 30 5.34 2.93 10.91
C LEU A 30 5.38 2.44 12.36
N TYR A 31 5.09 1.15 12.58
CA TYR A 31 5.12 0.55 13.90
C TYR A 31 6.53 0.54 14.52
N THR A 32 7.56 0.33 13.69
CA THR A 32 8.96 0.41 14.13
C THR A 32 9.45 1.84 14.38
N ARG A 33 8.75 2.87 13.88
CA ARG A 33 9.13 4.29 14.02
C ARG A 33 7.99 5.12 14.63
N PRO A 34 7.82 5.09 15.96
CA PRO A 34 6.70 5.74 16.63
C PRO A 34 6.64 7.26 16.38
N ALA A 35 7.79 7.91 16.21
CA ALA A 35 7.85 9.36 15.96
C ALA A 35 7.15 9.79 14.65
N PHE A 36 7.15 8.93 13.62
CA PHE A 36 6.49 9.22 12.34
C PHE A 36 4.97 9.07 12.42
N MET A 37 4.48 8.12 13.23
CA MET A 37 3.05 7.94 13.49
C MET A 37 2.44 9.14 14.20
N VAL A 38 3.16 9.68 15.20
CA VAL A 38 2.73 10.88 15.94
C VAL A 38 2.65 12.11 15.04
N THR A 39 3.63 12.33 14.16
CA THR A 39 3.63 13.46 13.22
C THR A 39 2.50 13.38 12.19
N LEU A 40 2.20 12.18 11.68
CA LEU A 40 1.06 11.98 10.78
C LEU A 40 -0.27 12.31 11.46
N ILE A 41 -0.48 11.81 12.68
CA ILE A 41 -1.69 12.08 13.46
C ILE A 41 -1.81 13.58 13.76
N ASP A 42 -0.70 14.23 14.13
CA ASP A 42 -0.65 15.68 14.37
C ASP A 42 -1.10 16.47 13.13
N GLN A 43 -0.64 16.10 11.94
CA GLN A 43 -1.08 16.71 10.67
C GLN A 43 -2.54 16.43 10.31
N PHE A 44 -3.07 15.25 10.61
CA PHE A 44 -4.48 14.91 10.39
C PHE A 44 -5.41 15.67 11.34
N TRP A 45 -4.97 15.87 12.59
CA TRP A 45 -5.70 16.61 13.61
C TRP A 45 -5.43 18.10 13.61
N ALA A 46 -4.45 18.61 12.87
CA ALA A 46 -4.19 20.04 12.73
C ALA A 46 -5.36 20.84 12.14
N CYS A 47 -6.29 20.18 11.44
CA CYS A 47 -7.53 20.77 10.93
C CYS A 47 -8.74 20.61 11.86
N PHE A 48 -8.60 19.93 13.01
CA PHE A 48 -9.64 19.77 14.02
C PHE A 48 -9.44 20.77 15.15
#